data_AF-A0A972MSF3-F1
#
_entry.id   AF-A0A972MSF3-F1
#
_cell.length_a   1.000
_cell.length_b   1.000
_cell.length_c   1.000
_cell.angle_alpha   90.00
_cell.angle_beta   90.00
_cell.angle_gamma   90.00
#
_symmetry.space_group_name_H-M   'P 1'
#
loop_
_entity.id
_entity.type
_entity.pdbx_description
1 polymer ?
#
loop_
_entity_poly.entity_id
_entity_poly.type
_entity_poly.pdbx_seq_one_letter_code
_entity_poly.pdbx_strand_id
1 'polypeptide(L)'
;MIFDKIIGMFSNDMGIDLGTANTLVLSRGEGIIINEPSVVAIKSDRYGRQKILAVGKEAKEMVGKTPGDIKAIRPMKDGVIADFDITEKMIRYFIEKAHKRKAFIRPRIIICVPYGLTQVERKAVKESALSAGAREVYLIEEPMAAAIGAGL
;
A
#
# COMPACT_ATOMS: atom_id res chain seq x y z
N MET A 1 14.85 22.52 1.20
CA MET A 1 15.83 22.42 2.32
C MET A 1 15.35 23.04 3.64
N ILE A 2 14.84 24.28 3.70
CA ILE A 2 14.25 24.86 4.94
C ILE A 2 12.73 24.61 4.99
N PHE A 3 12.02 24.83 3.89
CA PHE A 3 10.59 24.53 3.76
C PHE A 3 10.25 23.07 4.04
N ASP A 4 11.06 22.12 3.56
CA ASP A 4 10.85 20.69 3.80
C ASP A 4 10.96 20.29 5.27
N LYS A 5 11.81 20.99 6.05
CA LYS A 5 11.96 20.79 7.49
C LYS A 5 10.75 21.29 8.27
N ILE A 6 10.22 22.46 7.90
CA ILE A 6 9.03 23.04 8.53
C ILE A 6 7.81 22.17 8.22
N ILE A 7 7.61 21.77 6.95
CA ILE A 7 6.54 20.85 6.55
C ILE A 7 6.71 19.46 7.19
N GLY A 8 7.95 18.99 7.35
CA GLY A 8 8.27 17.72 8.00
C GLY A 8 7.89 17.66 9.48
N MET A 9 7.82 18.80 10.16
CA MET A 9 7.38 18.89 11.56
C MET A 9 5.86 18.71 11.70
N PHE A 10 5.11 19.00 10.63
CA PHE A 10 3.66 18.82 10.52
C PHE A 10 3.27 17.59 9.69
N SER A 11 4.25 16.84 9.14
CA SER A 11 3.97 15.66 8.32
C SER A 11 3.85 14.41 9.16
N ASN A 12 2.70 13.75 9.07
CA ASN A 12 2.49 12.40 9.58
C ASN A 12 3.27 11.42 8.69
N ASP A 13 4.56 11.21 8.99
CA ASP A 13 5.36 10.15 8.38
C ASP A 13 4.63 8.81 8.52
N MET A 14 4.67 7.96 7.50
CA MET A 14 3.91 6.72 7.48
C MET A 14 4.78 5.48 7.25
N GLY A 15 4.36 4.37 7.86
CA GLY A 15 4.85 3.03 7.54
C GLY A 15 3.74 2.22 6.88
N ILE A 16 4.06 1.43 5.85
CA ILE A 16 3.11 0.51 5.21
C ILE A 16 3.70 -0.89 5.24
N ASP A 17 2.95 -1.83 5.79
CA ASP A 17 3.28 -3.26 5.76
C ASP A 17 2.38 -4.00 4.77
N LEU A 18 2.97 -4.52 3.69
CA LEU A 18 2.26 -5.21 2.61
C LEU A 18 2.20 -6.72 2.89
N GLY A 19 1.41 -7.11 3.88
CA GLY A 19 1.24 -8.52 4.20
C GLY A 19 0.41 -9.30 3.17
N THR A 20 0.63 -10.61 3.09
CA THR A 20 -0.15 -11.52 2.24
C THR A 20 -1.63 -11.55 2.61
N ALA A 21 -1.95 -11.43 3.90
CA ALA A 21 -3.32 -11.47 4.40
C ALA A 21 -3.91 -10.07 4.63
N ASN A 22 -3.15 -9.19 5.27
CA ASN A 22 -3.58 -7.85 5.66
C ASN A 22 -2.48 -6.84 5.33
N THR A 23 -2.91 -5.61 5.02
CA THR A 23 -2.06 -4.44 4.90
C THR A 23 -2.24 -3.59 6.15
N LEU A 24 -1.12 -3.19 6.76
CA LEU A 24 -1.11 -2.27 7.89
C LEU A 24 -0.58 -0.92 7.44
N VAL A 25 -1.17 0.17 7.94
CA VAL A 25 -0.58 1.50 7.83
C VAL A 25 -0.36 2.06 9.23
N LEU A 26 0.88 2.42 9.53
CA LEU A 26 1.25 3.17 10.72
C LEU A 26 1.38 4.66 10.40
N SER A 27 0.96 5.50 11.33
CA SER A 27 1.31 6.92 11.38
C SER A 27 2.25 7.16 12.55
N ARG A 28 3.33 7.91 12.31
CA ARG A 28 4.32 8.24 13.33
C ARG A 28 3.65 8.99 14.49
N GLY A 29 3.73 8.43 15.68
CA GLY A 29 3.13 9.00 16.90
C GLY A 29 1.68 8.59 17.16
N GLU A 30 0.98 8.01 16.20
CA GLU A 30 -0.40 7.50 16.36
C GLU A 30 -0.46 5.96 16.37
N GLY A 31 0.56 5.28 15.89
CA GLY A 31 0.58 3.81 15.79
C GLY A 31 -0.19 3.32 14.55
N ILE A 32 -0.77 2.12 14.63
CA ILE A 32 -1.51 1.50 13.50
C ILE A 32 -2.84 2.23 13.31
N ILE A 33 -3.01 2.88 12.15
CA ILE A 33 -4.22 3.63 11.79
C ILE A 33 -5.08 2.91 10.75
N ILE A 34 -4.52 1.94 10.02
CA ILE A 34 -5.25 1.06 9.09
C ILE A 34 -4.78 -0.38 9.31
N ASN A 35 -5.73 -1.30 9.39
CA ASN A 35 -5.51 -2.74 9.33
C ASN A 35 -6.64 -3.37 8.52
N GLU A 36 -6.36 -3.69 7.25
CA GLU A 36 -7.37 -4.19 6.33
C GLU A 36 -6.86 -5.35 5.48
N PRO A 37 -7.75 -6.24 5.00
CA PRO A 37 -7.36 -7.33 4.11
C PRO A 37 -6.60 -6.85 2.87
N SER A 38 -5.53 -7.56 2.50
CA SER A 38 -4.79 -7.33 1.24
C SER A 38 -5.56 -7.89 0.05
N VAL A 39 -6.71 -7.30 -0.24
CA VAL A 39 -7.65 -7.75 -1.28
C VAL A 39 -8.09 -6.55 -2.11
N VAL A 40 -8.13 -6.73 -3.43
CA VAL A 40 -8.63 -5.76 -4.39
C VAL A 40 -9.73 -6.40 -5.22
N ALA A 41 -10.88 -5.74 -5.31
CA ALA A 41 -11.96 -6.14 -6.20
C ALA A 41 -11.85 -5.34 -7.49
N ILE A 42 -11.73 -6.05 -8.62
CA ILE A 42 -11.68 -5.47 -9.95
C ILE A 42 -12.88 -5.89 -10.77
N LYS A 43 -13.35 -5.01 -11.65
CA LYS A 43 -14.30 -5.30 -12.72
C LYS A 43 -13.60 -5.23 -14.06
N SER A 44 -13.73 -6.28 -14.85
CA SER A 44 -13.26 -6.30 -16.24
C SER A 44 -14.38 -5.84 -17.17
N ASP A 45 -14.10 -4.87 -18.04
CA ASP A 45 -15.01 -4.53 -19.12
C ASP A 45 -14.84 -5.48 -20.32
N ARG A 46 -15.72 -5.34 -21.33
CA ARG A 46 -15.71 -6.16 -22.55
C ARG A 46 -14.44 -6.01 -23.40
N TYR A 47 -13.61 -4.99 -23.12
CA TYR A 47 -12.35 -4.72 -23.80
C TYR A 47 -11.14 -5.16 -22.97
N GLY A 48 -11.36 -5.86 -21.85
CA GLY A 48 -10.32 -6.32 -20.94
C GLY A 48 -9.77 -5.24 -20.01
N ARG A 49 -10.32 -4.02 -20.01
CA ARG A 49 -9.87 -2.96 -19.10
C ARG A 49 -10.36 -3.27 -17.69
N GLN A 50 -9.44 -3.17 -16.73
CA GLN A 50 -9.72 -3.44 -15.32
C GLN A 50 -9.97 -2.14 -14.56
N LYS A 51 -11.14 -2.05 -13.92
CA LYS A 51 -11.49 -0.97 -13.00
C LYS A 51 -11.52 -1.49 -11.57
N ILE A 52 -10.86 -0.79 -10.64
CA ILE A 52 -11.01 -1.11 -9.21
C ILE A 52 -12.40 -0.70 -8.75
N LEU A 53 -13.07 -1.61 -8.07
CA LEU A 53 -14.35 -1.39 -7.40
C LEU A 53 -14.17 -1.11 -5.92
N ALA A 54 -13.31 -1.88 -5.26
CA ALA A 54 -13.06 -1.78 -3.83
C ALA A 54 -11.66 -2.31 -3.50
N VAL A 55 -11.15 -1.91 -2.33
CA VAL A 55 -9.90 -2.40 -1.73
C VAL A 55 -10.18 -2.68 -0.25
N GLY A 56 -9.45 -3.60 0.35
CA GLY A 56 -9.54 -3.83 1.79
C GLY A 56 -10.76 -4.65 2.18
N LYS A 57 -11.46 -4.22 3.23
CA LYS A 57 -12.60 -4.95 3.80
C LYS A 57 -13.74 -5.12 2.79
N GLU A 58 -14.08 -4.06 2.08
CA GLU A 58 -15.14 -4.07 1.06
C GLU A 58 -14.82 -5.07 -0.07
N ALA A 59 -13.57 -5.11 -0.52
CA ALA A 59 -13.13 -6.08 -1.53
C ALA A 59 -13.17 -7.52 -1.00
N LYS A 60 -12.83 -7.72 0.28
CA LYS A 60 -12.89 -9.05 0.92
C LYS A 60 -14.33 -9.56 1.02
N GLU A 61 -15.30 -8.68 1.29
CA GLU A 61 -16.72 -9.03 1.38
C GLU A 61 -17.30 -9.49 0.03
N MET A 62 -16.71 -9.05 -1.08
CA MET A 62 -17.07 -9.43 -2.44
C MET A 62 -16.59 -10.85 -2.83
N VAL A 63 -15.67 -11.46 -2.08
CA VAL A 63 -15.13 -12.80 -2.40
C VAL A 63 -16.25 -13.83 -2.43
N GLY A 64 -16.41 -14.48 -3.59
CA GLY A 64 -17.40 -15.55 -3.80
C GLY A 64 -18.86 -15.06 -3.87
N LYS A 65 -19.09 -13.74 -3.89
CA LYS A 65 -20.45 -13.15 -3.89
C LYS A 65 -20.75 -12.29 -5.11
N THR A 66 -19.78 -12.07 -5.99
CA THR A 66 -19.94 -11.18 -7.14
C THR A 66 -20.17 -11.93 -8.46
N PRO A 67 -20.85 -11.31 -9.45
CA PRO A 67 -20.97 -11.86 -10.79
C PRO A 67 -19.61 -12.08 -11.47
N GLY A 68 -19.56 -12.91 -12.52
CA GLY A 68 -18.32 -13.38 -13.14
C GLY A 68 -17.41 -12.30 -13.77
N ASP A 69 -17.93 -11.10 -14.01
CA ASP A 69 -17.16 -9.94 -14.50
C ASP A 69 -16.39 -9.21 -13.38
N ILE A 70 -16.62 -9.58 -12.11
CA ILE A 70 -15.94 -9.04 -10.93
C ILE A 70 -15.09 -10.11 -10.28
N LYS A 71 -13.82 -9.78 -10.04
CA LYS A 71 -12.84 -10.67 -9.39
C LYS A 71 -12.26 -9.99 -8.17
N ALA A 72 -12.24 -10.71 -7.05
CA ALA A 72 -11.48 -10.33 -5.87
C ALA A 72 -10.11 -11.00 -5.92
N ILE A 73 -9.05 -10.20 -5.91
CA ILE A 73 -7.67 -10.63 -6.11
C ILE A 73 -6.86 -10.31 -4.85
N ARG A 74 -5.98 -11.23 -4.47
CA ARG A 74 -4.92 -11.00 -3.49
C ARG A 74 -3.63 -10.74 -4.25
N PRO A 75 -3.15 -9.48 -4.30
CA PRO A 75 -1.99 -9.16 -5.12
C PRO A 75 -0.67 -9.55 -4.43
N MET A 76 -0.70 -9.81 -3.13
CA MET A 76 0.36 -10.43 -2.35
C MET A 76 0.03 -11.92 -2.14
N LYS A 77 0.99 -12.82 -2.37
CA LYS A 77 0.82 -14.26 -2.19
C LYS A 77 2.13 -14.89 -1.73
N ASP A 78 2.07 -15.77 -0.72
CA ASP A 78 3.23 -16.53 -0.21
C ASP A 78 4.46 -15.65 0.09
N GLY A 79 4.20 -14.44 0.62
CA GLY A 79 5.26 -13.48 0.92
C GLY A 79 5.89 -12.83 -0.30
N VAL A 80 5.30 -12.90 -1.50
CA VAL A 80 5.76 -12.19 -2.71
C VAL A 80 4.65 -11.35 -3.33
N ILE A 81 5.02 -10.40 -4.17
CA ILE A 81 4.07 -9.65 -5.00
C ILE A 81 3.73 -10.50 -6.23
N ALA A 82 2.49 -10.99 -6.29
CA ALA A 82 1.99 -11.81 -7.40
C ALA A 82 1.44 -10.96 -8.56
N ASP A 83 0.97 -9.74 -8.28
CA ASP A 83 0.49 -8.79 -9.28
C ASP A 83 0.90 -7.36 -8.88
N PHE A 84 1.88 -6.80 -9.60
CA PHE A 84 2.43 -5.48 -9.30
C PHE A 84 1.46 -4.34 -9.61
N ASP A 85 0.72 -4.43 -10.71
CA ASP A 85 -0.23 -3.38 -11.12
C ASP A 85 -1.38 -3.25 -10.12
N ILE A 86 -1.84 -4.38 -9.58
CA ILE A 86 -2.88 -4.38 -8.53
C ILE A 86 -2.29 -3.94 -7.20
N THR A 87 -1.05 -4.36 -6.87
CA THR A 87 -0.34 -3.92 -5.66
C THR A 87 -0.14 -2.41 -5.63
N GLU A 88 0.31 -1.81 -6.74
CA GLU A 88 0.44 -0.35 -6.90
C GLU A 88 -0.86 0.36 -6.50
N LYS A 89 -1.98 -0.10 -7.06
CA LYS A 89 -3.27 0.54 -6.83
C LYS A 89 -3.76 0.33 -5.39
N MET A 90 -3.45 -0.82 -4.80
CA MET A 90 -3.74 -1.09 -3.37
C MET A 90 -2.93 -0.16 -2.46
N ILE A 91 -1.62 0.01 -2.73
CA ILE A 91 -0.76 0.96 -2.01
C ILE A 91 -1.34 2.37 -2.13
N ARG A 92 -1.68 2.82 -3.35
CA ARG A 92 -2.28 4.12 -3.58
C ARG A 92 -3.54 4.33 -2.76
N TYR A 93 -4.46 3.35 -2.77
CA TYR A 93 -5.69 3.40 -1.98
C TYR A 93 -5.41 3.59 -0.48
N PHE A 94 -4.48 2.81 0.09
CA PHE A 94 -4.19 2.91 1.53
C PHE A 94 -3.49 4.21 1.91
N ILE A 95 -2.62 4.74 1.04
CA ILE A 95 -2.03 6.07 1.22
C ILE A 95 -3.13 7.14 1.21
N GLU A 96 -4.01 7.13 0.22
CA GLU A 96 -5.10 8.10 0.11
C GLU A 96 -6.08 8.00 1.30
N LYS A 97 -6.40 6.78 1.74
CA LYS A 97 -7.26 6.51 2.89
C LYS A 97 -6.65 7.04 4.19
N ALA A 98 -5.35 6.86 4.40
CA ALA A 98 -4.64 7.36 5.57
C ALA A 98 -4.64 8.89 5.63
N HIS A 99 -4.60 9.58 4.49
CA HIS A 99 -4.52 11.04 4.43
C HIS A 99 -5.81 11.80 4.76
N LYS A 100 -6.98 11.14 4.80
CA LYS A 100 -8.28 11.77 5.10
C LYS A 100 -8.51 13.14 4.42
N ARG A 101 -8.04 13.32 3.17
CA ARG A 101 -8.13 14.57 2.38
C ARG A 101 -7.43 15.80 2.96
N LYS A 102 -6.44 15.67 3.86
CA LYS A 102 -5.54 16.79 4.21
C LYS A 102 -4.56 17.06 3.05
N ALA A 103 -5.08 17.65 1.97
CA ALA A 103 -4.46 17.76 0.65
C ALA A 103 -3.13 18.56 0.58
N PHE A 104 -2.72 19.20 1.67
CA PHE A 104 -1.58 20.12 1.67
C PHE A 104 -0.28 19.52 2.24
N ILE A 105 -0.29 18.29 2.75
CA ILE A 105 0.89 17.68 3.39
C ILE A 105 1.23 16.35 2.71
N ARG A 106 2.44 16.28 2.13
CA ARG A 106 2.99 15.08 1.49
C ARG A 106 3.99 14.40 2.45
N PRO A 107 3.70 13.20 2.97
CA PRO A 107 4.53 12.58 4.00
C PRO A 107 5.69 11.82 3.38
N ARG A 108 6.65 11.44 4.24
CA ARG A 108 7.62 10.42 3.91
C ARG A 108 7.03 9.06 4.26
N ILE A 109 7.25 8.07 3.40
CA ILE A 109 6.68 6.74 3.56
C ILE A 109 7.80 5.71 3.58
N ILE A 110 7.76 4.80 4.54
CA ILE A 110 8.53 3.56 4.53
C ILE A 110 7.58 2.42 4.15
N ILE A 111 7.93 1.63 3.15
CA ILE A 111 7.15 0.45 2.73
C ILE A 111 7.96 -0.80 3.01
N CYS A 112 7.39 -1.69 3.80
CA CYS A 112 7.83 -3.06 3.99
C CYS A 112 7.56 -3.83 2.71
N VAL A 113 8.60 -4.40 2.11
CA VAL A 113 8.49 -5.22 0.90
C VAL A 113 9.12 -6.58 1.14
N PRO A 114 8.65 -7.64 0.46
CA PRO A 114 9.30 -8.94 0.49
C PRO A 114 10.80 -8.90 0.24
N TYR A 115 11.50 -9.91 0.75
CA TYR A 115 12.89 -10.13 0.34
C TYR A 115 12.97 -10.49 -1.15
N GLY A 116 14.03 -10.05 -1.82
CA GLY A 116 14.35 -10.51 -3.18
C GLY A 116 13.62 -9.80 -4.32
N LEU A 117 12.91 -8.69 -4.08
CA LEU A 117 12.39 -7.86 -5.18
C LEU A 117 13.53 -7.41 -6.12
N THR A 118 13.29 -7.57 -7.42
CA THR A 118 14.15 -7.04 -8.49
C THR A 118 14.18 -5.52 -8.48
N GLN A 119 15.16 -4.91 -9.16
CA GLN A 119 15.26 -3.45 -9.23
C GLN A 119 14.04 -2.79 -9.90
N VAL A 120 13.45 -3.46 -10.91
CA VAL A 120 12.27 -2.97 -11.61
C VAL A 120 11.06 -2.95 -10.69
N GLU A 121 10.87 -4.03 -9.93
CA GLU A 121 9.78 -4.17 -8.94
C GLU A 121 9.91 -3.16 -7.80
N ARG A 122 11.13 -2.98 -7.25
CA ARG A 122 11.40 -1.93 -6.25
C ARG A 122 11.08 -0.54 -6.78
N LYS A 123 11.43 -0.27 -8.04
CA LYS A 123 11.13 1.02 -8.69
C LYS A 123 9.63 1.22 -8.84
N ALA A 124 8.89 0.21 -9.31
CA ALA A 124 7.45 0.28 -9.46
C ALA A 124 6.74 0.60 -8.14
N VAL A 125 7.10 -0.08 -7.04
CA VAL A 125 6.53 0.18 -5.70
C VAL A 125 6.82 1.63 -5.24
N LYS A 126 8.05 2.13 -5.45
CA LYS A 126 8.40 3.52 -5.12
C LYS A 126 7.61 4.52 -5.94
N GLU A 127 7.54 4.34 -7.25
CA GLU A 127 6.80 5.23 -8.16
C GLU A 127 5.29 5.25 -7.85
N SER A 128 4.74 4.10 -7.47
CA SER A 128 3.35 3.96 -7.01
C SER A 128 3.04 4.88 -5.84
N ALA A 129 3.87 4.83 -4.80
CA ALA A 129 3.69 5.61 -3.58
C ALA A 129 3.99 7.11 -3.78
N LEU A 130 5.00 7.45 -4.59
CA LEU A 130 5.27 8.84 -4.99
C LEU A 130 4.09 9.44 -5.75
N SER A 131 3.51 8.69 -6.70
CA SER A 131 2.34 9.09 -7.47
C SER A 131 1.08 9.20 -6.61
N ALA A 132 1.01 8.42 -5.52
CA ALA A 132 -0.06 8.49 -4.53
C ALA A 132 0.05 9.69 -3.56
N GLY A 133 1.06 10.55 -3.73
CA GLY A 133 1.20 11.79 -2.96
C GLY A 133 2.30 11.77 -1.91
N ALA A 134 3.11 10.71 -1.82
CA ALA A 134 4.31 10.74 -0.99
C ALA A 134 5.30 11.83 -1.45
N ARG A 135 6.10 12.35 -0.51
CA ARG A 135 7.24 13.23 -0.76
C ARG A 135 8.51 12.44 -1.00
N GLU A 136 8.76 11.45 -0.15
CA GLU A 136 9.90 10.54 -0.21
C GLU A 136 9.40 9.12 0.11
N VAL A 137 9.98 8.13 -0.55
CA VAL A 137 9.64 6.72 -0.35
C VAL A 137 10.89 5.91 -0.11
N TYR A 138 10.92 5.22 1.03
CA TYR A 138 11.95 4.26 1.40
C TYR A 138 11.35 2.87 1.39
N LEU A 139 12.15 1.88 0.99
CA LEU A 139 11.77 0.48 1.08
C LEU A 139 12.63 -0.18 2.15
N ILE A 140 12.00 -0.99 2.98
CA ILE A 140 12.67 -1.87 3.95
C ILE A 140 12.25 -3.30 3.65
N GLU A 141 13.18 -4.23 3.76
CA GLU A 141 12.87 -5.65 3.58
C GLU A 141 12.08 -6.15 4.80
N GLU A 142 11.03 -6.92 4.54
CA GLU A 142 10.16 -7.53 5.55
C GLU A 142 10.91 -8.27 6.66
N PRO A 143 11.90 -9.14 6.39
CA PRO A 143 12.65 -9.78 7.47
C PRO A 143 13.38 -8.78 8.38
N MET A 144 13.88 -7.67 7.83
CA MET A 144 14.54 -6.62 8.61
C MET A 144 13.55 -5.83 9.47
N ALA A 145 12.40 -5.45 8.90
CA ALA A 145 11.34 -4.78 9.65
C ALA A 145 10.79 -5.67 10.77
N ALA A 146 10.61 -6.96 10.50
CA ALA A 146 10.17 -7.94 11.48
C ALA A 146 11.18 -8.12 12.62
N ALA A 147 12.49 -8.23 12.32
CA ALA A 147 13.54 -8.33 13.33
C ALA A 147 13.56 -7.10 14.25
N ILE A 148 13.51 -5.88 13.68
CA ILE A 148 13.44 -4.64 14.45
C ILE A 148 12.17 -4.61 15.33
N GLY A 149 11.02 -5.00 14.77
CA GLY A 149 9.75 -5.06 15.51
C GLY A 149 9.75 -6.09 16.64
N ALA A 150 10.55 -7.15 16.52
CA ALA A 150 10.75 -8.17 17.55
C ALA A 150 11.85 -7.80 18.57
N GLY A 151 12.60 -6.72 18.36
CA GLY A 151 13.71 -6.31 19.24
C GLY A 151 14.99 -7.12 19.07
N LEU A 152 15.23 -7.68 17.88
CA LEU A 152 16.43 -8.45 17.52
C LEU A 152 17.51 -7.59 16.85
#